data_AF-A0A3N1AUN1-F1
#
_entry.id   AF-A0A3N1AUN1-F1
#
_cell.length_a   1.000
_cell.length_b   1.000
_cell.length_c   1.000
_cell.angle_alpha   90.00
_cell.angle_beta   90.00
_cell.angle_gamma   90.00
#
_symmetry.space_group_name_H-M   'P 1'
#
loop_
_entity.id
_entity.type
_entity.pdbx_description
1 polymer ?
#
loop_
_entity_poly.entity_id
_entity_poly.type
_entity_poly.pdbx_seq_one_letter_code
_entity_poly.pdbx_strand_id
1 'polypeptide(L)'
;MYMSTSSGKQSAASGGADPAPKPSRRVFSAEYKLAMVAEYENAPNGEKGAILRREGLYSSHIVEWTRARDAGQLGPDAPAAMGAGTAAVGSRVKKSAEQIELEKLRRQNEKLQADLKKTRMALDIMGKAHALLEELSESADNDNPPRRS
;
A
#
# COMPACT_ATOMS: atom_id res chain seq x y z
N MET A 1 -45.45 -42.67 21.31
CA MET A 1 -46.31 -42.67 22.52
C MET A 1 -45.73 -41.63 23.47
N TYR A 2 -46.41 -40.51 23.65
CA TYR A 2 -45.97 -39.39 24.48
C TYR A 2 -46.02 -39.78 25.96
N MET A 3 -44.96 -39.49 26.72
CA MET A 3 -45.02 -39.41 28.18
C MET A 3 -44.52 -38.01 28.58
N SER A 4 -45.48 -37.13 28.84
CA SER A 4 -45.29 -35.78 29.34
C SER A 4 -44.72 -35.82 30.76
N THR A 5 -43.59 -35.16 30.99
CA THR A 5 -43.21 -34.69 32.32
C THR A 5 -43.76 -33.28 32.52
N SER A 6 -44.78 -33.19 33.37
CA SER A 6 -45.31 -31.96 33.95
C SER A 6 -44.17 -31.11 34.53
N SER A 7 -43.89 -29.95 33.93
CA SER A 7 -43.08 -28.91 34.57
C SER A 7 -44.02 -27.81 35.08
N GLY A 8 -44.39 -27.91 36.35
CA GLY A 8 -45.12 -26.90 37.07
C GLY A 8 -44.36 -25.57 37.09
N LYS A 9 -45.11 -24.47 37.06
CA LYS A 9 -44.60 -23.11 37.29
C LYS A 9 -43.92 -23.04 38.66
N GLN A 10 -42.64 -22.66 38.68
CA GLN A 10 -42.04 -22.01 39.84
C GLN A 10 -41.54 -20.63 39.41
N SER A 11 -42.34 -19.61 39.72
CA SER A 11 -41.86 -18.25 39.84
C SER A 11 -40.94 -18.20 41.06
N ALA A 12 -39.63 -18.20 40.82
CA ALA A 12 -38.65 -17.81 41.83
C ALA A 12 -38.09 -16.45 41.41
N ALA A 13 -38.52 -15.41 42.12
CA ALA A 13 -37.84 -14.13 42.14
C ALA A 13 -36.37 -14.37 42.51
N SER A 14 -35.46 -14.16 41.57
CA SER A 14 -34.04 -14.00 41.86
C SER A 14 -33.74 -12.52 41.84
N GLY A 15 -33.33 -12.03 43.01
CA GLY A 15 -33.00 -10.63 43.25
C GLY A 15 -31.94 -10.12 42.28
N GLY A 16 -31.96 -8.80 42.07
CA GLY A 16 -31.02 -8.08 41.23
C GLY A 16 -29.57 -8.38 41.61
N ALA A 17 -28.99 -9.37 40.94
CA ALA A 17 -27.55 -9.51 40.85
C ALA A 17 -27.10 -8.55 39.75
N ASP A 18 -26.39 -7.50 40.16
CA ASP A 18 -25.66 -6.62 39.25
C ASP A 18 -24.68 -7.49 38.44
N PRO A 19 -24.82 -7.62 37.11
CA PRO A 19 -23.93 -8.47 36.33
C PRO A 19 -22.51 -7.92 36.43
N ALA A 20 -21.56 -8.78 36.81
CA ALA A 20 -20.14 -8.44 36.94
C ALA A 20 -19.64 -7.63 35.72
N PRO A 21 -18.76 -6.62 35.94
CA PRO A 21 -18.34 -5.71 34.89
C PRO A 21 -17.74 -6.49 33.71
N LYS A 22 -18.27 -6.21 32.51
CA LYS A 22 -17.83 -6.89 31.28
C LYS A 22 -16.35 -6.61 31.04
N PRO A 23 -15.54 -7.60 30.64
CA PRO A 23 -14.14 -7.39 30.32
C PRO A 23 -14.01 -6.40 29.15
N SER A 24 -13.39 -5.24 29.41
CA SER A 24 -13.12 -4.24 28.38
C SER A 24 -11.86 -4.61 27.60
N ARG A 25 -11.96 -4.62 26.26
CA ARG A 25 -10.80 -4.87 25.39
C ARG A 25 -9.99 -3.58 25.25
N ARG A 26 -8.66 -3.71 25.25
CA ARG A 26 -7.75 -2.59 24.99
C ARG A 26 -8.00 -2.04 23.57
N VAL A 27 -8.17 -0.73 23.47
CA VAL A 27 -8.32 0.00 22.20
C VAL A 27 -7.05 0.79 21.94
N PHE A 28 -6.50 0.67 20.75
CA PHE A 28 -5.30 1.41 20.32
C PHE A 28 -5.71 2.62 19.49
N SER A 29 -5.30 3.82 19.93
CA SER A 29 -5.49 5.05 19.16
C SER A 29 -4.66 5.03 17.88
N ALA A 30 -5.04 5.82 16.86
CA ALA A 30 -4.27 5.92 15.62
C ALA A 30 -2.84 6.41 15.87
N GLU A 31 -2.69 7.41 16.73
CA GLU A 31 -1.39 7.96 17.17
C GLU A 31 -0.51 6.88 17.80
N TYR A 32 -1.07 6.06 18.71
CA TYR A 32 -0.33 4.96 19.33
C TYR A 32 0.16 3.96 18.28
N LYS A 33 -0.70 3.58 17.33
CA LYS A 33 -0.33 2.64 16.26
C LYS A 33 0.82 3.19 15.41
N LEU A 34 0.77 4.46 15.04
CA LEU A 34 1.81 5.12 14.24
C LEU A 34 3.14 5.21 15.00
N ALA A 35 3.10 5.59 16.28
CA ALA A 35 4.28 5.65 17.14
C ALA A 35 4.96 4.27 17.25
N MET A 36 4.18 3.21 17.45
CA MET A 36 4.72 1.85 17.54
C MET A 36 5.30 1.33 16.23
N VAL A 37 4.68 1.64 15.08
CA VAL A 37 5.24 1.31 13.77
C VAL A 37 6.56 2.03 13.56
N ALA A 38 6.64 3.32 13.87
CA ALA A 38 7.87 4.10 13.74
C ALA A 38 8.98 3.58 14.68
N GLU A 39 8.67 3.28 15.94
CA GLU A 39 9.63 2.71 16.88
C GLU A 39 10.14 1.34 16.39
N TYR A 40 9.24 0.48 15.89
CA TYR A 40 9.61 -0.84 15.38
C TYR A 40 10.45 -0.79 14.09
N GLU A 41 10.17 0.14 13.18
CA GLU A 41 10.92 0.32 11.93
C GLU A 41 12.33 0.87 12.20
N ASN A 42 12.47 1.77 13.17
CA ASN A 42 13.76 2.36 13.56
C ASN A 42 14.62 1.46 14.47
N ALA A 43 14.03 0.41 15.05
CA ALA A 43 14.73 -0.47 15.98
C ALA A 43 15.82 -1.33 15.30
N PRO A 44 17.01 -1.47 15.91
CA PRO A 44 18.04 -2.40 15.46
C PRO A 44 17.58 -3.86 15.41
N ASN A 45 18.31 -4.68 14.63
CA ASN A 45 18.09 -6.13 14.59
C ASN A 45 18.33 -6.74 15.99
N GLY A 46 17.30 -7.39 16.55
CA GLY A 46 17.34 -7.99 17.89
C GLY A 46 16.52 -7.24 18.95
N GLU A 47 16.32 -5.93 18.79
CA GLU A 47 15.56 -5.11 19.76
C GLU A 47 14.06 -5.06 19.48
N LYS A 48 13.66 -5.35 18.24
CA LYS A 48 12.25 -5.45 17.80
C LYS A 48 11.40 -6.34 18.70
N GLY A 49 11.95 -7.49 19.13
CA GLY A 49 11.25 -8.40 20.03
C GLY A 49 11.08 -7.86 21.45
N ALA A 50 11.95 -6.97 21.91
CA ALA A 50 11.84 -6.32 23.21
C ALA A 50 10.70 -5.28 23.22
N ILE A 51 10.59 -4.49 22.14
CA ILE A 51 9.49 -3.52 21.95
C ILE A 51 8.15 -4.24 21.96
N LEU A 52 8.01 -5.31 21.18
CA LEU A 52 6.78 -6.11 21.12
C LEU A 52 6.37 -6.66 22.50
N ARG A 53 7.32 -7.17 23.28
CA ARG A 53 7.05 -7.70 24.63
C ARG A 53 6.68 -6.62 25.63
N ARG A 54 7.34 -5.45 25.59
CA ARG A 54 7.05 -4.30 26.45
C ARG A 54 5.62 -3.80 26.27
N GLU A 55 5.16 -3.76 25.02
CA GLU A 55 3.86 -3.21 24.65
C GLU A 55 2.73 -4.25 24.65
N GLY A 56 3.08 -5.54 24.76
CA GLY A 56 2.14 -6.66 24.65
C GLY A 56 1.61 -6.83 23.22
N LEU A 57 2.43 -6.52 22.21
CA LEU A 57 2.07 -6.55 20.80
C LEU A 57 2.59 -7.81 20.13
N TYR A 58 1.80 -8.33 19.18
CA TYR A 58 2.25 -9.35 18.24
C TYR A 58 2.83 -8.68 16.99
N SER A 59 3.75 -9.38 16.31
CA SER A 59 4.31 -8.91 15.03
C SER A 59 3.23 -8.65 13.97
N SER A 60 2.10 -9.39 14.03
CA SER A 60 0.94 -9.16 13.18
C SER A 60 0.35 -7.77 13.34
N HIS A 61 0.30 -7.22 14.56
CA HIS A 61 -0.20 -5.86 14.79
C HIS A 61 0.64 -4.83 14.04
N ILE A 62 1.97 -4.95 14.11
CA ILE A 62 2.86 -4.02 13.40
C ILE A 62 2.65 -4.12 11.89
N VAL A 63 2.62 -5.33 11.34
CA VAL A 63 2.40 -5.54 9.90
C VAL A 63 1.04 -4.96 9.45
N GLU A 64 -0.02 -5.18 10.23
CA GLU A 64 -1.35 -4.64 9.94
C GLU A 64 -1.37 -3.11 10.01
N TRP A 65 -0.72 -2.52 11.02
CA TRP A 65 -0.67 -1.07 11.18
C TRP A 65 0.20 -0.41 10.12
N THR A 66 1.33 -1.00 9.72
CA THR A 66 2.13 -0.52 8.59
C THR A 66 1.29 -0.50 7.31
N ARG A 67 0.54 -1.57 7.03
CA ARG A 67 -0.36 -1.61 5.86
C ARG A 67 -1.47 -0.56 5.93
N ALA A 68 -2.07 -0.38 7.11
CA ALA A 68 -3.12 0.62 7.30
C ALA A 68 -2.57 2.05 7.18
N ARG A 69 -1.33 2.31 7.63
CA ARG A 69 -0.61 3.59 7.39
C ARG A 69 -0.38 3.81 5.90
N ASP A 70 0.18 2.82 5.21
CA ASP A 70 0.52 2.93 3.79
C ASP A 70 -0.73 3.07 2.90
N ALA A 71 -1.88 2.59 3.38
CA ALA A 71 -3.20 2.77 2.76
C ALA A 71 -3.92 4.06 3.20
N GLY A 72 -3.29 4.95 3.99
CA GLY A 72 -3.89 6.20 4.45
C GLY A 72 -5.02 6.03 5.48
N GLN A 73 -5.18 4.85 6.06
CA GLN A 73 -6.24 4.50 7.02
C GLN A 73 -5.86 4.79 8.48
N LEU A 74 -4.62 5.20 8.74
CA LEU A 74 -4.14 5.65 10.06
C LEU A 74 -3.76 7.14 9.95
N GLY A 75 -4.73 8.01 10.21
CA GLY A 75 -4.55 9.47 10.21
C GLY A 75 -5.73 10.16 10.89
N PRO A 76 -5.62 11.48 11.16
CA PRO A 76 -6.70 12.27 11.79
C PRO A 76 -7.99 12.29 10.96
N ASP A 77 -7.86 12.16 9.63
CA ASP A 77 -8.98 12.15 8.68
C ASP A 77 -9.47 10.73 8.33
N ALA A 78 -8.87 9.69 8.93
CA ALA A 78 -9.30 8.33 8.67
C ALA A 78 -10.68 8.07 9.30
N PRO A 79 -11.63 7.44 8.57
CA PRO A 79 -12.91 7.07 9.16
C PRO A 79 -12.64 6.21 10.39
N ALA A 80 -13.21 6.58 11.53
CA ALA A 80 -13.00 5.94 12.82
C ALA A 80 -13.38 4.45 12.77
N ALA A 81 -12.46 3.61 12.28
CA ALA A 81 -12.51 2.16 12.36
C ALA A 81 -12.13 1.77 13.79
N MET A 82 -13.01 2.17 14.70
CA MET A 82 -12.90 1.97 16.12
C MET A 82 -13.13 0.48 16.41
N GLY A 83 -12.08 -0.20 16.87
CA GLY A 83 -12.24 -1.48 17.59
C GLY A 83 -12.13 -2.78 16.78
N ALA A 84 -11.19 -2.92 15.86
CA ALA A 84 -10.81 -4.25 15.36
C ALA A 84 -9.80 -4.91 16.32
N GLY A 85 -10.26 -5.36 17.48
CA GLY A 85 -9.51 -6.31 18.29
C GLY A 85 -9.47 -7.66 17.58
N THR A 86 -8.32 -8.04 17.03
CA THR A 86 -7.86 -9.41 16.68
C THR A 86 -8.84 -10.33 15.94
N ALA A 87 -9.89 -9.82 15.30
CA ALA A 87 -10.95 -10.62 14.66
C ALA A 87 -11.11 -10.29 13.17
N ALA A 88 -10.01 -9.96 12.48
CA ALA A 88 -9.99 -9.81 11.02
C ALA A 88 -9.04 -10.82 10.35
N VAL A 89 -8.91 -12.03 10.91
CA VAL A 89 -8.39 -13.18 10.16
C VAL A 89 -9.50 -13.63 9.21
N GLY A 90 -9.60 -13.04 8.02
CA GLY A 90 -10.53 -13.56 7.01
C GLY A 90 -10.90 -12.64 5.84
N SER A 91 -10.65 -11.34 5.89
CA SER A 91 -10.90 -10.50 4.70
C SER A 91 -9.72 -10.63 3.75
N ARG A 92 -9.81 -11.62 2.84
CA ARG A 92 -8.97 -11.75 1.65
C ARG A 92 -8.82 -10.36 1.03
N VAL A 93 -7.65 -9.75 1.21
CA VAL A 93 -7.31 -8.45 0.64
C VAL A 93 -7.34 -8.60 -0.87
N LYS A 94 -8.51 -8.38 -1.47
CA LYS A 94 -8.62 -8.00 -2.87
C LYS A 94 -7.69 -6.80 -2.99
N LYS A 95 -6.74 -6.84 -3.92
CA LYS A 95 -5.83 -5.72 -4.20
C LYS A 95 -6.65 -4.44 -4.14
N SER A 96 -6.28 -3.51 -3.25
CA SER A 96 -7.00 -2.24 -3.09
C SER A 96 -7.18 -1.61 -4.48
N ALA A 97 -8.30 -0.92 -4.74
CA ALA A 97 -8.53 -0.25 -6.02
C ALA A 97 -7.32 0.63 -6.41
N GLU A 98 -6.72 1.27 -5.41
CA GLU A 98 -5.48 2.05 -5.52
C GLU A 98 -4.29 1.22 -6.00
N GLN A 99 -4.12 -0.03 -5.53
CA GLN A 99 -3.04 -0.90 -5.97
C GLN A 99 -3.21 -1.31 -7.44
N ILE A 100 -4.45 -1.51 -7.88
CA ILE A 100 -4.76 -1.81 -9.29
C ILE A 100 -4.47 -0.59 -10.16
N GLU A 101 -4.86 0.60 -9.71
CA GLU A 101 -4.56 1.86 -10.40
C GLU A 101 -3.06 2.15 -10.46
N LEU A 102 -2.32 1.92 -9.38
CA LEU A 102 -0.86 2.04 -9.35
C LEU A 102 -0.18 1.08 -10.33
N GLU A 103 -0.61 -0.20 -10.37
CA GLU A 103 -0.11 -1.16 -11.35
C GLU A 103 -0.40 -0.70 -12.79
N LYS A 104 -1.60 -0.18 -13.04
CA LYS A 104 -1.99 0.36 -14.35
C LYS A 104 -1.15 1.57 -14.75
N LEU A 105 -0.97 2.52 -13.84
CA LEU A 105 -0.17 3.73 -14.05
C LEU A 105 1.30 3.37 -14.30
N ARG A 106 1.86 2.41 -13.57
CA ARG A 106 3.24 1.92 -13.80
C ARG A 106 3.41 1.35 -15.20
N ARG A 107 2.49 0.48 -15.63
CA ARG A 107 2.50 -0.09 -16.99
C ARG A 107 2.39 0.99 -18.07
N GLN A 108 1.54 2.00 -17.85
CA GLN A 108 1.42 3.14 -18.77
C GLN A 108 2.72 3.96 -18.83
N ASN A 109 3.35 4.20 -17.68
CA ASN A 109 4.60 4.93 -17.61
C ASN A 109 5.73 4.19 -18.35
N GLU A 110 5.88 2.89 -18.10
CA GLU A 110 6.85 2.04 -18.82
C GLU A 110 6.64 2.08 -20.33
N LYS A 111 5.39 1.98 -20.78
CA LYS A 111 5.06 2.07 -22.22
C LYS A 111 5.44 3.44 -22.79
N LEU A 112 5.06 4.52 -22.12
CA LEU A 112 5.38 5.88 -22.56
C LEU A 112 6.89 6.13 -22.60
N GLN A 113 7.63 5.62 -21.61
CA GLN A 113 9.09 5.69 -21.61
C GLN A 113 9.71 4.91 -22.79
N ALA A 114 9.19 3.73 -23.11
CA ALA A 114 9.64 2.96 -24.26
C ALA A 114 9.37 3.69 -25.57
N ASP A 115 8.20 4.32 -25.72
CA ASP A 115 7.85 5.08 -26.92
C ASP A 115 8.70 6.35 -27.04
N LEU A 116 8.97 7.06 -25.94
CA LEU A 116 9.92 8.19 -25.93
C LEU A 116 11.34 7.77 -26.31
N LYS A 117 11.80 6.58 -25.90
CA LYS A 117 13.11 6.07 -26.33
C LYS A 117 13.13 5.84 -27.84
N LYS A 118 12.08 5.25 -28.41
CA LYS A 118 11.97 5.03 -29.86
C LYS A 118 11.97 6.35 -30.64
N THR A 119 11.20 7.34 -30.19
CA THR A 119 11.15 8.64 -30.90
C THR A 119 12.49 9.36 -30.84
N ARG A 120 13.18 9.33 -29.70
CA ARG A 120 14.55 9.88 -29.59
C ARG A 120 15.53 9.19 -30.53
N MET A 121 15.48 7.86 -30.62
CA MET A 121 16.31 7.11 -31.57
C MET A 121 16.02 7.51 -33.03
N ALA A 122 14.75 7.71 -33.37
CA ALA A 122 14.38 8.17 -34.71
C ALA A 122 14.96 9.58 -35.00
N LEU A 123 14.87 10.49 -34.03
CA LEU A 123 15.47 11.82 -34.15
C LEU A 123 16.99 11.76 -34.31
N ASP A 124 17.67 10.89 -33.57
CA ASP A 124 19.12 10.70 -33.70
C ASP A 124 19.50 10.18 -35.09
N ILE A 125 18.74 9.22 -35.63
CA ILE A 125 18.96 8.69 -36.98
C ILE A 125 18.74 9.79 -38.02
N MET A 126 17.66 10.55 -37.92
CA MET A 126 17.37 11.69 -38.81
C MET A 126 18.48 12.75 -38.74
N GLY A 127 18.95 13.08 -37.54
CA GLY A 127 20.05 14.02 -37.34
C GLY A 127 21.35 13.56 -38.01
N LYS A 128 21.66 12.26 -37.89
CA LYS A 128 22.82 11.66 -38.59
C LYS A 128 22.64 11.66 -40.11
N ALA A 129 21.44 11.35 -40.61
CA ALA A 129 21.16 11.38 -42.04
C ALA A 129 21.29 12.81 -42.61
N HIS A 130 20.81 13.82 -41.89
CA HIS A 130 20.99 15.22 -42.27
C HIS A 130 22.48 15.60 -42.30
N ALA A 131 23.25 15.22 -41.29
CA ALA A 131 24.69 15.50 -41.26
C ALA A 131 25.44 14.88 -42.45
N LEU A 132 25.10 13.64 -42.84
CA LEU A 132 25.66 12.99 -44.02
C LEU A 132 25.28 13.70 -45.32
N LEU A 133 24.05 14.20 -45.43
CA LEU A 133 23.61 14.95 -46.61
C LEU A 133 24.35 16.29 -46.76
N GLU A 134 24.61 16.99 -45.65
CA GLU A 134 25.43 18.21 -45.66
C GLU A 134 26.87 17.92 -46.13
N GLU A 135 27.49 16.85 -45.61
CA GLU A 135 28.85 16.45 -46.04
C GLU A 135 28.91 16.12 -47.54
N LEU A 136 27.91 15.40 -48.05
CA LEU A 136 27.81 15.09 -49.48
C LEU A 136 27.58 16.35 -50.32
N SER A 137 26.74 17.29 -49.87
CA SER A 137 26.51 18.58 -50.55
C SER A 137 27.79 19.40 -50.63
N GLU A 138 28.51 19.54 -49.50
CA GLU A 138 29.77 20.28 -49.45
C GLU A 138 30.84 19.63 -50.33
N SER A 139 30.92 18.30 -50.37
CA SER A 139 31.83 17.59 -51.28
C SER A 139 31.52 17.85 -52.76
N ALA A 140 30.23 17.94 -53.13
CA ALA A 140 29.80 18.19 -54.50
C ALA A 140 30.06 19.62 -54.96
N ASP A 141 29.93 20.61 -54.07
CA ASP A 141 30.24 22.02 -54.38
C ASP A 141 31.74 22.26 -54.59
N ASN A 142 32.60 21.50 -53.89
CA ASN A 142 34.05 21.57 -54.03
C ASN A 142 34.58 20.93 -55.33
N ASP A 143 33.77 20.12 -56.03
CA ASP A 143 34.16 19.42 -57.28
C ASP A 143 33.78 20.22 -58.54
N ASN A 144 33.26 21.45 -58.39
CA ASN A 144 32.89 22.30 -59.53
C ASN A 144 34.15 22.92 -60.17
N PRO A 145 34.51 22.59 -61.43
CA PRO A 145 35.71 23.11 -62.05
C PRO A 145 35.61 24.65 -62.24
N PRO A 146 36.73 25.39 -62.10
CA PRO A 146 36.71 26.84 -62.23
C PRO A 146 36.22 27.23 -63.62
N ARG A 147 35.16 28.06 -63.67
CA ARG A 147 34.65 28.62 -64.92
C ARG A 147 35.76 29.44 -65.57
N ARG A 148 36.28 28.95 -66.70
CA ARG A 148 37.23 29.70 -67.53
C ARG A 148 36.51 30.90 -68.15
N SER A 149 36.96 32.09 -67.78
CA SER A 149 36.69 33.38 -68.44
C SER A 149 37.46 33.51 -69.73
#